data_AF-A0A8D0AX15-F1
#
_entry.id   AF-A0A8D0AX15-F1
#
_cell.length_a   1.000
_cell.length_b   1.000
_cell.length_c   1.000
_cell.angle_alpha   90.00
_cell.angle_beta   90.00
_cell.angle_gamma   90.00
#
_symmetry.space_group_name_H-M   'P 1'
#
loop_
_entity.id
_entity.type
_entity.pdbx_description
1 polymer ?
#
loop_
_entity_poly.entity_id
_entity_poly.type
_entity_poly.pdbx_seq_one_letter_code
_entity_poly.pdbx_strand_id
1 'polypeptide(L)'
;MVLIIISAVVTSYCVLLLLFALFQVALEEPLNLHWLHKILLFFGVMFITLGVTGICLRWSQEWPTVPLSLQFLIAMLLVVVSAAIFLCPLKIESPCLIEKHELPDKPKLIGHRGAPMLAPENTMMSFNRSIACGVTAFETDVQLSKDRIPFLMHDHNASFLRRTTNVIEKFPDKDFSHSSNLTWKELQSLNAGEWFLKTDPFSSVSKLSEEEMETARNQTIPSLLQLLNLAKQHNISVIFDLYSPNQENDTVDTVNTILSSGIDPSLVLWLPPAERKYVNKTAPDFCLSLLPTYIYIYTYIYTIAVFVSDRELRSRNVTVNLWVVNERWLFSLLWCAGASSVTTNSCHLLKDIDHPDWLMPPLTYKIIWITLDIVSILIMTGLYIFQW
;
A
#
# COMPACT_ATOMS: atom_id res chain seq x y z
N MET A 1 29.17 -10.58 -39.43
CA MET A 1 29.13 -10.38 -37.96
C MET A 1 28.24 -9.20 -37.56
N VAL A 2 28.53 -7.95 -37.97
CA VAL A 2 27.72 -6.76 -37.61
C VAL A 2 26.24 -6.87 -37.99
N LEU A 3 25.95 -7.36 -39.21
CA LEU A 3 24.56 -7.52 -39.69
C LEU A 3 23.75 -8.57 -38.89
N ILE A 4 24.44 -9.61 -38.37
CA ILE A 4 23.85 -10.65 -37.52
C ILE A 4 23.54 -10.08 -36.14
N ILE A 5 24.44 -9.26 -35.58
CA ILE A 5 24.24 -8.60 -34.29
C ILE A 5 23.05 -7.63 -34.39
N ILE A 6 22.97 -6.81 -35.45
CA ILE A 6 21.84 -5.90 -35.68
C ILE A 6 20.53 -6.69 -35.84
N SER A 7 20.53 -7.78 -36.61
CA SER A 7 19.35 -8.64 -36.78
C SER A 7 18.92 -9.29 -35.47
N ALA A 8 19.86 -9.77 -34.64
CA ALA A 8 19.57 -10.33 -33.33
C ALA A 8 18.99 -9.31 -32.36
N VAL A 9 19.52 -8.08 -32.33
CA VAL A 9 18.99 -6.98 -31.51
C VAL A 9 17.56 -6.60 -31.92
N VAL A 10 17.30 -6.48 -33.23
CA VAL A 10 15.96 -6.19 -33.76
C VAL A 10 14.99 -7.33 -33.47
N THR A 11 15.43 -8.59 -33.56
CA THR A 11 14.61 -9.77 -33.24
C THR A 11 14.26 -9.82 -31.76
N SER A 12 15.24 -9.63 -30.87
CA SER A 12 15.02 -9.59 -29.41
C SER A 12 14.05 -8.47 -29.03
N TYR A 13 14.16 -7.32 -29.67
CA TYR A 13 13.22 -6.20 -29.48
C TYR A 13 11.79 -6.54 -29.90
N CYS A 14 11.60 -7.16 -31.07
CA CYS A 14 10.28 -7.62 -31.54
C CYS A 14 9.66 -8.69 -30.63
N VAL A 15 10.46 -9.66 -30.15
CA VAL A 15 10.01 -10.71 -29.23
C VAL A 15 9.60 -10.13 -27.89
N LEU A 16 10.35 -9.17 -27.36
CA LEU A 16 10.03 -8.52 -26.09
C LEU A 16 8.73 -7.72 -26.16
N LEU A 17 8.46 -7.04 -27.29
CA LEU A 17 7.18 -6.38 -27.53
C LEU A 17 6.00 -7.37 -27.66
N LEU A 18 6.22 -8.54 -28.26
CA LEU A 18 5.23 -9.61 -28.34
C LEU A 18 4.92 -10.22 -26.97
N LEU A 19 5.94 -10.48 -26.15
CA LEU A 19 5.76 -10.95 -24.77
C LEU A 19 5.01 -9.91 -23.93
N PHE A 20 5.39 -8.64 -24.04
CA PHE A 20 4.69 -7.54 -23.37
C PHE A 20 3.21 -7.45 -23.80
N ALA A 21 2.93 -7.62 -25.09
CA ALA A 21 1.57 -7.67 -25.61
C ALA A 21 0.76 -8.85 -25.04
N LEU A 22 1.36 -10.04 -24.95
CA LEU A 22 0.72 -11.23 -24.36
C LEU A 22 0.45 -11.04 -22.87
N PHE A 23 1.37 -10.41 -22.14
CA PHE A 23 1.16 -10.06 -20.73
C PHE A 23 0.01 -9.06 -20.57
N GLN A 24 -0.08 -8.03 -21.41
CA GLN A 24 -1.21 -7.10 -21.37
C GLN A 24 -2.55 -7.79 -21.64
N VAL A 25 -2.61 -8.68 -22.62
CA VAL A 25 -3.82 -9.48 -22.91
C VAL A 25 -4.18 -10.39 -21.73
N ALA A 26 -3.20 -11.04 -21.10
CA ALA A 26 -3.43 -11.90 -19.94
C ALA A 26 -3.88 -11.11 -18.70
N LEU A 27 -3.56 -9.82 -18.63
CA LEU A 27 -3.99 -8.89 -17.58
C LEU A 27 -5.26 -8.12 -17.96
N GLU A 28 -5.89 -8.43 -19.09
CA GLU A 28 -7.09 -7.75 -19.63
C GLU A 28 -6.91 -6.23 -19.86
N GLU A 29 -5.67 -5.78 -20.04
CA GLU A 29 -5.32 -4.38 -20.29
C GLU A 29 -5.36 -4.04 -21.80
N PRO A 30 -5.79 -2.83 -22.19
CA PRO A 30 -5.86 -2.43 -23.58
C PRO A 30 -4.45 -2.30 -24.21
N LEU A 31 -4.27 -2.94 -25.36
CA LEU A 31 -3.04 -2.98 -26.15
C LEU A 31 -2.69 -1.63 -26.81
N ASN A 32 -2.23 -0.69 -26.00
CA ASN A 32 -1.89 0.67 -26.43
C ASN A 32 -0.40 0.80 -26.79
N LEU A 33 0.01 0.19 -27.90
CA LEU A 33 1.37 0.38 -28.43
C LEU A 33 1.49 1.75 -29.12
N HIS A 34 2.49 2.55 -28.72
CA HIS A 34 2.78 3.83 -29.36
C HIS A 34 3.04 3.65 -30.87
N TRP A 35 2.63 4.62 -31.70
CA TRP A 35 2.70 4.53 -33.18
C TRP A 35 4.13 4.27 -33.69
N LEU A 36 5.15 4.80 -33.00
CA LEU A 36 6.56 4.55 -33.30
C LEU A 36 6.91 3.06 -33.22
N HIS A 37 6.43 2.34 -32.21
CA HIS A 37 6.68 0.91 -32.04
C HIS A 37 5.99 0.08 -33.12
N LYS A 38 4.80 0.49 -33.58
CA LYS A 38 4.09 -0.16 -34.69
C LYS A 38 4.89 -0.06 -35.99
N ILE A 39 5.45 1.10 -36.26
CA ILE A 39 6.33 1.34 -37.42
C ILE A 39 7.62 0.52 -37.30
N LEU A 40 8.28 0.57 -36.14
CA LEU A 40 9.50 -0.21 -35.88
C LEU A 40 9.27 -1.71 -35.98
N LEU A 41 8.11 -2.22 -35.55
CA LEU A 41 7.74 -3.62 -35.69
C LEU A 41 7.57 -4.01 -37.16
N PHE A 42 6.88 -3.20 -37.95
CA PHE A 42 6.67 -3.45 -39.38
C PHE A 42 8.01 -3.50 -40.14
N PHE A 43 8.85 -2.48 -39.98
CA PHE A 43 10.16 -2.44 -40.62
C PHE A 43 11.12 -3.49 -40.05
N GLY A 44 11.03 -3.80 -38.75
CA GLY A 44 11.81 -4.83 -38.10
C GLY A 44 11.50 -6.22 -38.65
N VAL A 45 10.22 -6.57 -38.81
CA VAL A 45 9.78 -7.84 -39.42
C VAL A 45 10.22 -7.90 -40.88
N MET A 46 10.07 -6.82 -41.66
CA MET A 46 10.52 -6.77 -43.05
C MET A 46 12.05 -6.93 -43.17
N PHE A 47 12.82 -6.34 -42.25
CA PHE A 47 14.27 -6.48 -42.20
C PHE A 47 14.68 -7.91 -41.81
N ILE A 48 13.98 -8.54 -40.87
CA ILE A 48 14.21 -9.95 -40.50
C ILE A 48 13.90 -10.87 -41.67
N THR A 49 12.77 -10.70 -42.37
CA THR A 49 12.39 -11.57 -43.50
C THR A 49 13.37 -11.42 -44.66
N LEU A 50 13.77 -10.21 -45.02
CA LEU A 50 14.80 -9.96 -46.04
C LEU A 50 16.18 -10.48 -45.61
N GLY A 51 16.54 -10.32 -44.34
CA GLY A 51 17.79 -10.81 -43.77
C GLY A 51 17.87 -12.35 -43.78
N VAL A 52 16.81 -13.02 -43.30
CA VAL A 52 16.67 -14.48 -43.33
C VAL A 52 16.70 -14.96 -44.78
N THR A 53 15.93 -14.35 -45.69
CA THR A 53 15.92 -14.72 -47.11
C THR A 53 17.31 -14.53 -47.74
N GLY A 54 18.00 -13.43 -47.47
CA GLY A 54 19.36 -13.17 -47.95
C GLY A 54 20.38 -14.17 -47.42
N ILE A 55 20.24 -14.59 -46.16
CA ILE A 55 21.06 -15.65 -45.54
C ILE A 55 20.73 -17.03 -46.14
N CYS A 56 19.45 -17.34 -46.38
CA CYS A 56 18.99 -18.54 -47.07
C CYS A 56 19.63 -18.67 -48.46
N LEU A 57 19.66 -17.57 -49.21
CA LEU A 57 20.18 -17.55 -50.57
C LEU A 57 21.71 -17.58 -50.63
N ARG A 58 22.39 -16.85 -49.72
CA ARG A 58 23.84 -16.64 -49.81
C ARG A 58 24.67 -17.69 -49.08
N TRP A 59 24.10 -18.33 -48.05
CA TRP A 59 24.79 -19.30 -47.21
C TRP A 59 24.23 -20.72 -47.33
N SER A 60 23.54 -21.05 -48.44
CA SER A 60 22.93 -22.37 -48.71
C SER A 60 23.83 -23.58 -48.39
N GLN A 61 25.15 -23.45 -48.50
CA GLN A 61 26.14 -24.48 -48.19
C GLN A 61 26.50 -24.62 -46.70
N GLU A 62 26.31 -23.57 -45.89
CA GLU A 62 26.59 -23.53 -44.44
C GLU A 62 25.32 -23.79 -43.58
N TRP A 63 24.15 -23.93 -44.22
CA TRP A 63 22.90 -24.34 -43.56
C TRP A 63 22.96 -25.64 -42.76
N PRO A 64 23.87 -26.60 -43.00
CA PRO A 64 24.00 -27.77 -42.13
C PRO A 64 24.66 -27.47 -40.76
N THR A 65 25.50 -26.43 -40.65
CA THR A 65 26.26 -26.09 -39.42
C THR A 65 25.58 -25.01 -38.55
N VAL A 66 24.75 -24.16 -39.16
CA VAL A 66 23.93 -23.15 -38.46
C VAL A 66 22.88 -23.74 -37.50
N PRO A 67 22.09 -24.80 -37.84
CA PRO A 67 21.15 -25.41 -36.91
C PRO A 67 21.88 -26.01 -35.71
N LEU A 68 23.04 -26.62 -35.92
CA LEU A 68 23.81 -27.22 -34.83
C LEU A 68 24.34 -26.15 -33.87
N SER A 69 24.98 -25.09 -34.39
CA SER A 69 25.48 -23.99 -33.57
C SER A 69 24.37 -23.19 -32.87
N LEU A 70 23.22 -23.00 -33.52
CA LEU A 70 22.03 -22.38 -32.93
C LEU A 70 21.38 -23.28 -31.86
N GLN A 71 21.30 -24.59 -32.09
CA GLN A 71 20.85 -25.57 -31.10
C GLN A 71 21.75 -25.58 -29.86
N PHE A 72 23.07 -25.54 -30.04
CA PHE A 72 24.02 -25.42 -28.93
C PHE A 72 23.83 -24.11 -28.15
N LEU A 73 23.63 -22.98 -28.84
CA LEU A 73 23.42 -21.69 -28.18
C LEU A 73 22.10 -21.65 -27.41
N ILE A 74 21.02 -22.17 -28.00
CA ILE A 74 19.71 -22.30 -27.34
C ILE A 74 19.81 -23.24 -26.14
N ALA A 75 20.48 -24.39 -26.27
CA ALA A 75 20.70 -25.33 -25.18
C ALA A 75 21.50 -24.70 -24.04
N MET A 76 22.59 -23.98 -24.34
CA MET A 76 23.37 -23.26 -23.34
C MET A 76 22.55 -22.18 -22.63
N LEU A 77 21.76 -21.42 -23.37
CA LEU A 77 20.87 -20.40 -22.79
C LEU A 77 19.83 -21.04 -21.87
N LEU A 78 19.20 -22.13 -22.30
CA LEU A 78 18.23 -22.89 -21.50
C LEU A 78 18.86 -23.43 -20.21
N VAL A 79 20.08 -23.96 -20.27
CA VAL A 79 20.81 -24.42 -19.08
C VAL A 79 21.09 -23.26 -18.13
N VAL A 80 21.54 -22.11 -18.63
CA VAL A 80 21.83 -20.93 -17.79
C VAL A 80 20.56 -20.38 -17.14
N VAL A 81 19.48 -20.24 -17.91
CA VAL A 81 18.19 -19.76 -17.39
C VAL A 81 17.61 -20.75 -16.37
N SER A 82 17.68 -22.05 -16.66
CA SER A 82 17.22 -23.08 -15.73
C SER A 82 18.05 -23.07 -14.44
N ALA A 83 19.37 -23.01 -14.54
CA ALA A 83 20.24 -22.90 -13.38
C ALA A 83 19.94 -21.64 -12.56
N ALA A 84 19.65 -20.52 -13.21
CA ALA A 84 19.23 -19.30 -12.52
C ALA A 84 17.89 -19.50 -11.79
N ILE A 85 16.89 -20.15 -12.42
CA ILE A 85 15.58 -20.44 -11.81
C ILE A 85 15.72 -21.36 -10.60
N PHE A 86 16.51 -22.43 -10.69
CA PHE A 86 16.72 -23.37 -9.58
C PHE A 86 17.54 -22.75 -8.43
N LEU A 87 18.55 -21.94 -8.74
CA LEU A 87 19.42 -21.37 -7.71
C LEU A 87 18.90 -20.07 -7.09
N CYS A 88 18.01 -19.33 -7.77
CA CYS A 88 17.50 -18.04 -7.29
C CYS A 88 16.75 -18.15 -5.94
N PRO A 89 15.84 -19.13 -5.72
CA PRO A 89 15.14 -19.28 -4.45
C PRO A 89 16.06 -19.40 -3.23
N LEU A 90 17.24 -20.01 -3.38
CA LEU A 90 18.21 -20.17 -2.30
C LEU A 90 18.84 -18.85 -1.83
N LYS A 91 18.74 -17.79 -2.65
CA LYS A 91 19.24 -16.44 -2.34
C LYS A 91 18.12 -15.46 -1.94
N ILE A 92 16.87 -15.91 -1.86
CA ILE A 92 15.77 -15.06 -1.41
C ILE A 92 15.94 -14.78 0.08
N GLU A 93 16.08 -13.50 0.40
CA GLU A 93 15.99 -12.99 1.76
C GLU A 93 14.58 -12.45 1.99
N SER A 94 13.95 -12.87 3.07
CA SER A 94 12.63 -12.38 3.48
C SER A 94 12.58 -12.24 5.00
N PRO A 95 11.96 -11.18 5.53
CA PRO A 95 11.78 -11.00 6.96
C PRO A 95 11.07 -12.17 7.65
N CYS A 96 10.22 -12.90 6.92
CA CYS A 96 9.49 -14.05 7.49
C CYS A 96 10.28 -15.36 7.45
N LEU A 97 11.50 -15.36 6.88
CA LEU A 97 12.42 -16.50 6.97
C LEU A 97 13.23 -16.42 8.27
N ILE A 98 12.55 -16.60 9.41
CA ILE A 98 13.11 -16.50 10.76
C ILE A 98 12.60 -17.64 11.62
N GLU A 99 13.29 -17.92 12.72
CA GLU A 99 12.79 -18.88 13.70
C GLU A 99 11.61 -18.31 14.48
N LYS A 100 10.67 -19.16 14.89
CA LYS A 100 9.46 -18.71 15.60
C LYS A 100 9.77 -17.94 16.89
N HIS A 101 10.87 -18.27 17.56
CA HIS A 101 11.29 -17.59 18.79
C HIS A 101 11.93 -16.22 18.55
N GLU A 102 12.30 -15.90 17.31
CA GLU A 102 12.83 -14.60 16.90
C GLU A 102 11.74 -13.67 16.36
N LEU A 103 10.49 -14.16 16.25
CA LEU A 103 9.36 -13.38 15.80
C LEU A 103 9.12 -12.20 16.75
N PRO A 104 9.10 -10.95 16.24
CA PRO A 104 8.76 -9.78 17.05
C PRO A 104 7.32 -9.83 17.59
N ASP A 105 7.01 -8.95 18.55
CA ASP A 105 5.64 -8.76 19.01
C ASP A 105 4.72 -8.36 17.86
N LYS A 106 3.45 -8.79 17.94
CA LYS A 106 2.43 -8.46 16.95
C LYS A 106 2.30 -6.94 16.80
N PRO A 107 2.36 -6.37 15.58
CA PRO A 107 2.16 -4.95 15.38
C PRO A 107 0.80 -4.51 15.91
N LYS A 108 0.80 -3.40 16.67
CA LYS A 108 -0.44 -2.79 17.15
C LYS A 108 -1.27 -2.26 15.98
N LEU A 109 -2.60 -2.28 16.12
CA LEU A 109 -3.50 -1.74 15.11
C LEU A 109 -3.86 -0.30 15.43
N ILE A 110 -3.73 0.58 14.44
CA ILE A 110 -4.22 1.96 14.46
C ILE A 110 -5.39 2.04 13.48
N GLY A 111 -6.54 2.55 13.94
CA GLY A 111 -7.73 2.67 13.10
C GLY A 111 -7.64 3.88 12.19
N HIS A 112 -7.38 3.67 10.89
CA HIS A 112 -7.31 4.74 9.89
C HIS A 112 -8.67 5.40 9.75
N ARG A 113 -8.82 6.67 10.15
CA ARG A 113 -10.11 7.38 10.17
C ARG A 113 -11.21 6.61 10.91
N GLY A 114 -10.81 5.84 11.92
CA GLY A 114 -11.64 4.85 12.61
C GLY A 114 -11.56 3.45 11.97
N ALA A 115 -12.67 2.93 11.46
CA ALA A 115 -12.79 1.65 10.76
C ALA A 115 -13.61 1.82 9.46
N PRO A 116 -13.03 2.43 8.41
CA PRO A 116 -13.73 2.85 7.21
C PRO A 116 -14.28 1.71 6.35
N MET A 117 -13.80 0.46 6.53
CA MET A 117 -14.43 -0.73 5.94
C MET A 117 -15.68 -1.21 6.68
N LEU A 118 -16.01 -0.64 7.84
CA LEU A 118 -17.14 -1.04 8.68
C LEU A 118 -18.16 0.08 8.90
N ALA A 119 -17.78 1.32 8.64
CA ALA A 119 -18.57 2.50 8.91
C ALA A 119 -18.03 3.71 8.11
N PRO A 120 -18.80 4.79 7.94
CA PRO A 120 -18.36 5.97 7.20
C PRO A 120 -17.12 6.61 7.87
N GLU A 121 -16.05 6.85 7.12
CA GLU A 121 -14.77 7.37 7.65
C GLU A 121 -14.91 8.69 8.42
N ASN A 122 -14.05 8.92 9.42
CA ASN A 122 -14.05 10.13 10.26
C ASN A 122 -15.42 10.45 10.89
N THR A 123 -16.19 9.43 11.28
CA THR A 123 -17.45 9.56 12.05
C THR A 123 -17.36 8.86 13.40
N MET A 124 -18.22 9.25 14.36
CA MET A 124 -18.25 8.60 15.68
C MET A 124 -18.59 7.10 15.58
N MET A 125 -19.41 6.70 14.61
CA MET A 125 -19.65 5.28 14.33
C MET A 125 -18.35 4.57 13.93
N SER A 126 -17.54 5.17 13.05
CA SER A 126 -16.27 4.59 12.59
C SER A 126 -15.26 4.41 13.73
N PHE A 127 -15.14 5.39 14.62
CA PHE A 127 -14.27 5.25 15.79
C PHE A 127 -14.80 4.22 16.80
N ASN A 128 -16.11 4.16 17.04
CA ASN A 128 -16.68 3.12 17.90
C ASN A 128 -16.46 1.71 17.33
N ARG A 129 -16.53 1.54 16.01
CA ARG A 129 -16.22 0.27 15.36
C ARG A 129 -14.76 -0.14 15.52
N SER A 130 -13.83 0.80 15.44
CA SER A 130 -12.42 0.48 15.60
C SER A 130 -12.06 0.08 17.04
N ILE A 131 -12.79 0.56 18.06
CA ILE A 131 -12.66 0.07 19.45
C ILE A 131 -12.91 -1.44 19.52
N ALA A 132 -13.94 -1.94 18.83
CA ALA A 132 -14.26 -3.37 18.78
C ALA A 132 -13.21 -4.20 18.03
N CYS A 133 -12.32 -3.56 17.25
CA CYS A 133 -11.14 -4.19 16.67
C CYS A 133 -9.93 -4.24 17.63
N GLY A 134 -10.00 -3.58 18.80
CA GLY A 134 -8.88 -3.47 19.73
C GLY A 134 -7.76 -2.54 19.24
N VAL A 135 -8.10 -1.48 18.48
CA VAL A 135 -7.09 -0.51 18.04
C VAL A 135 -6.48 0.23 19.24
N THR A 136 -5.19 0.50 19.18
CA THR A 136 -4.46 1.23 20.24
C THR A 136 -4.43 2.73 20.00
N ALA A 137 -4.74 3.17 18.77
CA ALA A 137 -4.88 4.57 18.43
C ALA A 137 -5.99 4.79 17.40
N PHE A 138 -6.63 5.95 17.47
CA PHE A 138 -7.45 6.50 16.40
C PHE A 138 -6.58 7.39 15.52
N GLU A 139 -6.52 7.08 14.24
CA GLU A 139 -5.98 7.99 13.25
C GLU A 139 -7.11 8.81 12.63
N THR A 140 -6.86 10.10 12.38
CA THR A 140 -7.85 11.02 11.82
C THR A 140 -7.18 12.21 11.15
N ASP A 141 -7.98 13.00 10.45
CA ASP A 141 -7.56 14.23 9.77
C ASP A 141 -8.27 15.43 10.39
N VAL A 142 -7.52 16.45 10.81
CA VAL A 142 -8.05 17.64 11.47
C VAL A 142 -8.01 18.84 10.52
N GLN A 143 -9.14 19.54 10.45
CA GLN A 143 -9.30 20.84 9.79
C GLN A 143 -10.01 21.82 10.73
N LEU A 144 -9.90 23.12 10.46
CA LEU A 144 -10.58 24.15 11.26
C LEU A 144 -11.68 24.84 10.47
N SER A 145 -12.83 25.05 11.13
CA SER A 145 -13.97 25.78 10.59
C SER A 145 -13.70 27.29 10.55
N LYS A 146 -14.62 28.05 9.95
CA LYS A 146 -14.61 29.52 9.93
C LYS A 146 -14.53 30.14 11.33
N ASP A 147 -15.23 29.54 12.28
CA ASP A 147 -15.28 29.90 13.71
C ASP A 147 -14.23 29.17 14.55
N ARG A 148 -13.16 28.64 13.91
CA ARG A 148 -11.96 28.10 14.55
C ARG A 148 -12.19 26.86 15.41
N ILE A 149 -13.24 26.10 15.14
CA ILE A 149 -13.51 24.82 15.80
C ILE A 149 -12.81 23.70 15.01
N PRO A 150 -11.88 22.94 15.64
CA PRO A 150 -11.26 21.80 14.97
C PRO A 150 -12.26 20.65 14.79
N PHE A 151 -12.32 20.10 13.58
CA PHE A 151 -13.22 19.03 13.19
C PHE A 151 -12.53 18.00 12.29
N LEU A 152 -13.17 16.84 12.13
CA LEU A 152 -12.57 15.70 11.45
C LEU A 152 -13.00 15.62 9.99
N MET A 153 -12.05 15.76 9.06
CA MET A 153 -12.30 15.65 7.63
C MET A 153 -10.99 15.45 6.88
N HIS A 154 -10.93 14.39 6.07
CA HIS A 154 -9.76 14.11 5.26
C HIS A 154 -9.66 15.03 4.05
N ASP A 155 -10.74 15.08 3.26
CA ASP A 155 -10.69 15.74 1.97
C ASP A 155 -10.52 17.25 2.15
N HIS A 156 -9.64 17.85 1.36
CA HIS A 156 -9.32 19.27 1.39
C HIS A 156 -9.27 19.85 -0.03
N ASN A 157 -9.09 21.17 -0.15
CA ASN A 157 -9.05 21.90 -1.43
C ASN A 157 -10.27 21.57 -2.32
N ALA A 158 -10.04 21.21 -3.59
CA ALA A 158 -11.09 20.99 -4.58
C ALA A 158 -12.10 19.89 -4.22
N SER A 159 -11.70 18.94 -3.36
CA SER A 159 -12.53 17.80 -2.95
C SER A 159 -13.19 17.98 -1.58
N PHE A 160 -12.93 19.09 -0.88
CA PHE A 160 -13.44 19.34 0.46
C PHE A 160 -14.96 19.09 0.53
N LEU A 161 -15.36 18.19 1.44
CA LEU A 161 -16.75 17.76 1.71
C LEU A 161 -17.49 17.05 0.57
N ARG A 162 -16.96 17.00 -0.66
CA ARG A 162 -17.71 16.51 -1.83
C ARG A 162 -17.98 15.01 -1.81
N ARG A 163 -17.01 14.22 -1.37
CA ARG A 163 -17.07 12.75 -1.43
C ARG A 163 -17.85 12.16 -0.25
N THR A 164 -17.65 12.73 0.93
CA THR A 164 -18.10 12.14 2.20
C THR A 164 -19.28 12.87 2.83
N THR A 165 -19.89 13.84 2.14
CA THR A 165 -21.05 14.56 2.67
C THR A 165 -22.07 14.95 1.61
N ASN A 166 -23.22 15.47 2.05
CA ASN A 166 -24.25 16.05 1.17
C ASN A 166 -24.10 17.57 0.94
N VAL A 167 -22.88 18.13 1.04
CA VAL A 167 -22.65 19.59 0.94
C VAL A 167 -23.20 20.21 -0.34
N ILE A 168 -23.10 19.52 -1.47
CA ILE A 168 -23.55 20.02 -2.78
C ILE A 168 -25.06 20.20 -2.79
N GLU A 169 -25.80 19.26 -2.20
CA GLU A 169 -27.27 19.33 -2.10
C GLU A 169 -27.71 20.38 -1.09
N LYS A 170 -27.00 20.47 0.05
CA LYS A 170 -27.38 21.35 1.15
C LYS A 170 -27.01 22.82 0.93
N PHE A 171 -25.89 23.07 0.27
CA PHE A 171 -25.32 24.40 0.06
C PHE A 171 -24.82 24.59 -1.39
N PRO A 172 -25.71 24.54 -2.41
CA PRO A 172 -25.32 24.55 -3.82
C PRO A 172 -24.61 25.84 -4.25
N ASP A 173 -25.02 26.99 -3.70
CA ASP A 173 -24.50 28.32 -4.08
C ASP A 173 -23.39 28.82 -3.15
N LYS A 174 -22.97 28.01 -2.17
CA LYS A 174 -21.99 28.43 -1.17
C LYS A 174 -20.58 28.04 -1.59
N ASP A 175 -19.62 28.92 -1.34
CA ASP A 175 -18.22 28.57 -1.46
C ASP A 175 -17.78 27.70 -0.28
N PHE A 176 -17.43 26.45 -0.57
CA PHE A 176 -16.83 25.49 0.34
C PHE A 176 -15.47 24.99 -0.20
N SER A 177 -14.75 25.80 -0.96
CA SER A 177 -13.40 25.46 -1.43
C SER A 177 -12.37 25.26 -0.29
N HIS A 178 -12.60 25.91 0.85
CA HIS A 178 -11.76 25.83 2.04
C HIS A 178 -12.58 25.62 3.32
N SER A 179 -12.00 24.90 4.28
CA SER A 179 -12.64 24.63 5.58
C SER A 179 -13.01 25.90 6.35
N SER A 180 -12.24 26.97 6.17
CA SER A 180 -12.47 28.30 6.76
C SER A 180 -13.66 29.07 6.19
N ASN A 181 -14.35 28.54 5.17
CA ASN A 181 -15.51 29.22 4.57
C ASN A 181 -16.84 28.85 5.25
N LEU A 182 -16.88 27.72 5.97
CA LEU A 182 -18.09 27.21 6.64
C LEU A 182 -17.95 27.30 8.16
N THR A 183 -19.01 27.74 8.83
CA THR A 183 -19.10 27.72 10.30
C THR A 183 -19.27 26.29 10.81
N TRP A 184 -18.93 26.05 12.08
CA TRP A 184 -19.10 24.76 12.71
C TRP A 184 -20.57 24.30 12.68
N LYS A 185 -21.51 25.21 12.91
CA LYS A 185 -22.95 24.91 12.84
C LYS A 185 -23.38 24.41 11.46
N GLU A 186 -22.80 24.96 10.39
CA GLU A 186 -23.10 24.53 9.03
C GLU A 186 -22.48 23.17 8.72
N LEU A 187 -21.23 22.95 9.12
CA LEU A 187 -20.52 21.67 9.00
C LEU A 187 -21.25 20.56 9.76
N GLN A 188 -21.64 20.80 11.00
CA GLN A 188 -22.37 19.86 11.84
C GLN A 188 -23.76 19.51 11.25
N SER A 189 -24.32 20.40 10.43
CA SER A 189 -25.60 20.14 9.78
C SER A 189 -25.48 19.17 8.59
N LEU A 190 -24.28 18.91 8.08
CA LEU A 190 -24.07 18.01 6.94
C LEU A 190 -24.25 16.55 7.36
N ASN A 191 -24.85 15.77 6.47
CA ASN A 191 -24.85 14.32 6.59
C ASN A 191 -23.48 13.79 6.14
N ALA A 192 -22.82 13.00 6.98
CA ALA A 192 -21.47 12.46 6.73
C ALA A 192 -21.44 10.93 6.59
N GLY A 193 -22.61 10.28 6.41
CA GLY A 193 -22.69 8.83 6.43
C GLY A 193 -23.53 8.17 5.34
N GLU A 194 -24.54 8.85 4.80
CA GLU A 194 -25.37 8.35 3.70
C GLU A 194 -24.54 7.96 2.47
N TRP A 195 -23.47 8.71 2.18
CA TRP A 195 -22.57 8.44 1.06
C TRP A 195 -21.99 7.02 1.11
N PHE A 196 -21.63 6.54 2.30
CA PHE A 196 -21.00 5.24 2.50
C PHE A 196 -21.91 4.10 2.06
N LEU A 197 -23.21 4.22 2.35
CA LEU A 197 -24.22 3.24 1.93
C LEU A 197 -24.51 3.32 0.43
N LYS A 198 -24.50 4.53 -0.14
CA LYS A 198 -24.77 4.75 -1.57
C LYS A 198 -23.64 4.29 -2.47
N THR A 199 -22.39 4.55 -2.06
CA THR A 199 -21.22 4.27 -2.90
C THR A 199 -20.56 2.93 -2.60
N ASP A 200 -20.83 2.35 -1.42
CA ASP A 200 -20.22 1.10 -0.92
C ASP A 200 -18.72 0.99 -1.24
N PRO A 201 -17.90 1.92 -0.73
CA PRO A 201 -16.52 2.11 -1.18
C PRO A 201 -15.61 0.89 -0.96
N PHE A 202 -16.02 -0.04 -0.08
CA PHE A 202 -15.27 -1.24 0.28
C PHE A 202 -16.06 -2.54 0.05
N SER A 203 -17.19 -2.50 -0.66
CA SER A 203 -18.07 -3.66 -0.86
C SER A 203 -18.45 -4.34 0.47
N SER A 204 -18.66 -3.53 1.50
CA SER A 204 -18.87 -3.94 2.90
C SER A 204 -20.28 -3.68 3.40
N VAL A 205 -21.06 -2.84 2.70
CA VAL A 205 -22.41 -2.45 3.13
C VAL A 205 -23.34 -3.65 3.28
N SER A 206 -23.21 -4.66 2.43
CA SER A 206 -23.97 -5.92 2.50
C SER A 206 -23.80 -6.71 3.80
N LYS A 207 -22.77 -6.40 4.60
CA LYS A 207 -22.49 -7.04 5.90
C LYS A 207 -23.11 -6.30 7.08
N LEU A 208 -23.71 -5.13 6.85
CA LEU A 208 -24.36 -4.33 7.89
C LEU A 208 -25.80 -4.80 8.10
N SER A 209 -26.24 -4.85 9.35
CA SER A 209 -27.64 -4.97 9.73
C SER A 209 -28.41 -3.68 9.43
N GLU A 210 -29.74 -3.76 9.39
CA GLU A 210 -30.62 -2.59 9.18
C GLU A 210 -30.41 -1.49 10.23
N GLU A 211 -30.18 -1.85 11.49
CA GLU A 211 -29.90 -0.90 12.57
C GLU A 211 -28.55 -0.18 12.35
N GLU A 212 -27.52 -0.92 11.92
CA GLU A 212 -26.22 -0.35 11.62
C GLU A 212 -26.26 0.54 10.38
N MET A 213 -27.06 0.18 9.37
CA MET A 213 -27.32 1.03 8.22
C MET A 213 -28.01 2.33 8.64
N GLU A 214 -29.05 2.27 9.47
CA GLU A 214 -29.71 3.48 9.97
C GLU A 214 -28.78 4.36 10.82
N THR A 215 -27.91 3.74 11.62
CA THR A 215 -26.86 4.46 12.36
C THR A 215 -25.89 5.14 11.41
N ALA A 216 -25.48 4.47 10.32
CA ALA A 216 -24.61 5.03 9.31
C ALA A 216 -25.28 6.22 8.58
N ARG A 217 -26.57 6.10 8.21
CA ARG A 217 -27.32 7.21 7.60
C ARG A 217 -27.32 8.47 8.44
N ASN A 218 -27.38 8.33 9.76
CA ASN A 218 -27.54 9.45 10.68
C ASN A 218 -26.21 10.03 11.21
N GLN A 219 -25.06 9.72 10.57
CA GLN A 219 -23.78 10.30 10.98
C GLN A 219 -23.62 11.77 10.54
N THR A 220 -22.96 12.55 11.38
CA THR A 220 -22.52 13.92 11.11
C THR A 220 -21.00 14.03 11.23
N ILE A 221 -20.43 15.14 10.75
CA ILE A 221 -19.02 15.48 10.95
C ILE A 221 -18.73 15.66 12.45
N PRO A 222 -17.79 14.93 13.06
CA PRO A 222 -17.41 15.10 14.46
C PRO A 222 -16.45 16.28 14.66
N SER A 223 -16.48 16.89 15.83
CA SER A 223 -15.41 17.78 16.28
C SER A 223 -14.23 16.96 16.82
N LEU A 224 -13.03 17.56 16.83
CA LEU A 224 -11.87 16.96 17.47
C LEU A 224 -12.14 16.68 18.95
N LEU A 225 -12.83 17.59 19.64
CA LEU A 225 -13.20 17.42 21.05
C LEU A 225 -14.06 16.16 21.29
N GLN A 226 -14.96 15.82 20.37
CA GLN A 226 -15.76 14.59 20.48
C GLN A 226 -14.88 13.34 20.42
N LEU A 227 -13.93 13.30 19.48
CA LEU A 227 -12.97 12.18 19.37
C LEU A 227 -12.05 12.10 20.59
N LEU A 228 -11.53 13.21 21.08
CA LEU A 228 -10.66 13.25 22.26
C LEU A 228 -11.37 12.75 23.51
N ASN A 229 -12.67 13.06 23.68
CA ASN A 229 -13.45 12.53 24.78
C ASN A 229 -13.65 11.01 24.68
N LEU A 230 -13.90 10.48 23.48
CA LEU A 230 -13.97 9.05 23.25
C LEU A 230 -12.62 8.36 23.53
N ALA A 231 -11.53 8.94 23.03
CA ALA A 231 -10.18 8.46 23.25
C ALA A 231 -9.83 8.41 24.74
N LYS A 232 -10.13 9.47 25.49
CA LYS A 232 -9.98 9.54 26.95
C LYS A 232 -10.79 8.47 27.67
N GLN A 233 -12.04 8.27 27.28
CA GLN A 233 -12.93 7.26 27.91
C GLN A 233 -12.39 5.84 27.75
N HIS A 234 -11.76 5.53 26.62
CA HIS A 234 -11.27 4.19 26.30
C HIS A 234 -9.76 4.02 26.46
N ASN A 235 -9.05 5.05 26.92
CA ASN A 235 -7.59 5.08 27.03
C ASN A 235 -6.89 4.72 25.71
N ILE A 236 -7.36 5.29 24.61
CA ILE A 236 -6.86 5.08 23.24
C ILE A 236 -6.08 6.33 22.80
N SER A 237 -4.95 6.15 22.11
CA SER A 237 -4.17 7.27 21.59
C SER A 237 -4.86 7.95 20.40
N VAL A 238 -4.55 9.22 20.14
CA VAL A 238 -5.02 9.94 18.96
C VAL A 238 -3.82 10.40 18.16
N ILE A 239 -3.78 10.00 16.89
CA ILE A 239 -2.79 10.42 15.90
C ILE A 239 -3.53 11.14 14.79
N PHE A 240 -2.99 12.26 14.32
CA PHE A 240 -3.71 13.03 13.29
C PHE A 240 -2.80 13.87 12.42
N ASP A 241 -3.25 14.07 11.19
CA ASP A 241 -2.75 15.12 10.31
C ASP A 241 -3.54 16.42 10.55
N LEU A 242 -2.87 17.56 10.39
CA LEU A 242 -3.48 18.89 10.47
C LEU A 242 -3.43 19.55 9.11
N TYR A 243 -4.56 19.54 8.40
CA TYR A 243 -4.70 20.22 7.12
C TYR A 243 -5.09 21.68 7.39
N SER A 244 -4.16 22.58 7.07
CA SER A 244 -4.26 23.97 7.52
C SER A 244 -4.00 24.96 6.37
N PRO A 245 -4.96 25.85 6.05
CA PRO A 245 -4.69 27.04 5.26
C PRO A 245 -3.92 28.13 6.06
N ASN A 246 -3.92 28.09 7.41
CA ASN A 246 -3.27 29.08 8.27
C ASN A 246 -2.43 28.41 9.39
N GLN A 247 -1.21 28.00 9.05
CA GLN A 247 -0.40 27.03 9.82
C GLN A 247 -0.15 27.39 11.29
N GLU A 248 0.02 28.68 11.60
CA GLU A 248 0.31 29.12 12.97
C GLU A 248 -0.95 29.05 13.86
N ASN A 249 -2.01 29.75 13.45
CA ASN A 249 -3.24 29.82 14.25
C ASN A 249 -3.93 28.45 14.37
N ASP A 250 -3.91 27.64 13.31
CA ASP A 250 -4.54 26.31 13.31
C ASP A 250 -3.87 25.38 14.33
N THR A 251 -2.55 25.50 14.48
CA THR A 251 -1.79 24.76 15.50
C THR A 251 -2.19 25.18 16.90
N VAL A 252 -2.27 26.49 17.17
CA VAL A 252 -2.64 27.04 18.49
C VAL A 252 -4.03 26.59 18.91
N ASP A 253 -5.04 26.74 18.04
CA ASP A 253 -6.43 26.35 18.33
C ASP A 253 -6.56 24.84 18.55
N THR A 254 -5.82 24.03 17.79
CA THR A 254 -5.79 22.57 17.94
C THR A 254 -5.17 22.16 19.28
N VAL A 255 -4.01 22.73 19.63
CA VAL A 255 -3.35 22.47 20.93
C VAL A 255 -4.26 22.88 22.09
N ASN A 256 -4.88 24.05 22.03
CA ASN A 256 -5.82 24.52 23.06
C ASN A 256 -7.03 23.59 23.20
N THR A 257 -7.58 23.10 22.08
CA THR A 257 -8.68 22.12 22.10
C THR A 257 -8.26 20.81 22.76
N ILE A 258 -7.04 20.32 22.49
CA ILE A 258 -6.53 19.09 23.11
C ILE A 258 -6.34 19.28 24.62
N LEU A 259 -5.65 20.34 25.04
CA LEU A 259 -5.38 20.61 26.45
C LEU A 259 -6.68 20.82 27.25
N SER A 260 -7.67 21.48 26.66
CA SER A 260 -8.98 21.70 27.31
C SER A 260 -9.87 20.44 27.37
N SER A 261 -9.62 19.42 26.53
CA SER A 261 -10.38 18.16 26.55
C SER A 261 -10.12 17.30 27.81
N GLY A 262 -9.00 17.55 28.49
CA GLY A 262 -8.55 16.77 29.65
C GLY A 262 -8.12 15.33 29.32
N ILE A 263 -7.82 15.03 28.05
CA ILE A 263 -7.13 13.79 27.68
C ILE A 263 -5.72 13.77 28.29
N ASP A 264 -5.22 12.59 28.65
CA ASP A 264 -3.81 12.43 29.00
C ASP A 264 -2.93 12.87 27.81
N PRO A 265 -2.06 13.88 27.96
CA PRO A 265 -1.22 14.36 26.87
C PRO A 265 -0.34 13.28 26.23
N SER A 266 0.06 12.25 26.98
CA SER A 266 0.88 11.14 26.47
C SER A 266 0.16 10.27 25.44
N LEU A 267 -1.18 10.33 25.39
CA LEU A 267 -2.01 9.66 24.38
C LEU A 267 -2.09 10.44 23.06
N VAL A 268 -1.50 11.64 22.99
CA VAL A 268 -1.55 12.50 21.79
C VAL A 268 -0.27 12.32 20.98
N LEU A 269 -0.42 11.69 19.81
CA LEU A 269 0.65 11.46 18.83
C LEU A 269 0.65 12.61 17.82
N TRP A 270 1.50 13.63 18.05
CA TRP A 270 1.54 14.85 17.23
C TRP A 270 2.42 14.66 15.99
N LEU A 271 1.78 14.56 14.82
CA LEU A 271 2.44 14.50 13.52
C LEU A 271 2.80 15.87 12.92
N PRO A 272 1.93 16.91 13.00
CA PRO A 272 2.09 18.12 12.21
C PRO A 272 3.49 18.76 12.36
N PRO A 273 4.15 19.11 11.25
CA PRO A 273 5.49 19.71 11.30
C PRO A 273 5.46 21.19 11.67
N ALA A 274 4.33 21.87 11.45
CA ALA A 274 4.15 23.29 11.75
C ALA A 274 4.25 23.56 13.26
N GLU A 275 4.86 24.68 13.62
CA GLU A 275 4.93 25.20 14.98
C GLU A 275 5.41 24.21 16.06
N ARG A 276 6.22 23.19 15.70
CA ARG A 276 6.73 22.20 16.66
C ARG A 276 7.44 22.78 17.88
N LYS A 277 8.13 23.92 17.71
CA LYS A 277 8.78 24.62 18.84
C LYS A 277 7.74 25.13 19.85
N TYR A 278 6.63 25.68 19.35
CA TYR A 278 5.51 26.10 20.19
C TYR A 278 4.85 24.90 20.85
N VAL A 279 4.56 23.83 20.11
CA VAL A 279 3.94 22.61 20.65
C VAL A 279 4.80 22.00 21.75
N ASN A 280 6.10 21.83 21.51
CA ASN A 280 7.03 21.27 22.50
C ASN A 280 7.16 22.13 23.77
N LYS A 281 6.95 23.46 23.65
CA LYS A 281 6.96 24.36 24.80
C LYS A 281 5.64 24.32 25.58
N THR A 282 4.52 24.24 24.88
CA THR A 282 3.17 24.38 25.46
C THR A 282 2.60 23.04 25.93
N ALA A 283 2.94 21.95 25.24
CA ALA A 283 2.50 20.59 25.51
C ALA A 283 3.69 19.61 25.35
N PRO A 284 4.69 19.68 26.25
CA PRO A 284 5.92 18.86 26.16
C PRO A 284 5.66 17.35 26.27
N ASP A 285 4.52 16.96 26.85
CA ASP A 285 4.13 15.57 27.07
C ASP A 285 3.46 14.93 25.84
N PHE A 286 3.21 15.69 24.77
CA PHE A 286 2.76 15.12 23.50
C PHE A 286 3.88 14.27 22.89
N CYS A 287 3.51 13.11 22.36
CA CYS A 287 4.45 12.26 21.65
C CYS A 287 4.70 12.84 20.25
N LEU A 288 5.85 13.49 20.06
CA LEU A 288 6.22 14.12 18.80
C LEU A 288 6.80 13.11 17.81
N SER A 289 6.27 13.07 16.59
CA SER A 289 6.81 12.21 15.54
C SER A 289 8.16 12.71 14.99
N LEU A 290 9.14 11.82 14.94
CA LEU A 290 10.45 12.06 14.33
C LEU A 290 10.36 11.93 12.80
N LEU A 291 9.89 13.00 12.14
CA LEU A 291 9.83 13.22 10.69
C LEU A 291 9.06 12.14 9.88
N PRO A 292 8.02 12.50 9.11
CA PRO A 292 7.45 11.57 8.14
C PRO A 292 8.50 11.29 7.06
N THR A 293 9.09 10.10 7.07
CA THR A 293 9.80 9.58 5.90
C THR A 293 8.72 9.10 4.94
N TYR A 294 8.40 9.90 3.92
CA TYR A 294 7.46 9.52 2.87
C TYR A 294 8.07 8.41 2.01
N ILE A 295 8.00 7.16 2.48
CA ILE A 295 8.31 6.00 1.67
C ILE A 295 7.01 5.57 1.00
N TYR A 296 6.84 5.95 -0.27
CA TYR A 296 5.68 5.53 -1.06
C TYR A 296 5.62 3.99 -1.11
N ILE A 297 4.61 3.41 -0.45
CA ILE A 297 4.41 1.96 -0.28
C ILE A 297 4.35 1.21 -1.62
N TYR A 298 3.95 1.89 -2.69
CA TYR A 298 3.68 1.27 -3.98
C TYR A 298 4.92 0.92 -4.82
N THR A 299 6.12 1.38 -4.45
CA THR A 299 7.29 1.17 -5.34
C THR A 299 8.36 0.23 -4.78
N TYR A 300 8.50 0.05 -3.46
CA TYR A 300 9.47 -0.90 -2.91
C TYR A 300 9.08 -1.50 -1.54
N ILE A 301 8.23 -2.53 -1.55
CA ILE A 301 7.95 -3.38 -0.37
C ILE A 301 9.26 -3.88 0.27
N TYR A 302 10.25 -4.22 -0.57
CA TYR A 302 11.57 -4.66 -0.11
C TYR A 302 12.31 -3.56 0.65
N THR A 303 12.29 -2.32 0.18
CA THR A 303 12.95 -1.19 0.86
C THR A 303 12.31 -0.89 2.21
N ILE A 304 10.98 -1.04 2.32
CA ILE A 304 10.26 -0.88 3.60
C ILE A 304 10.61 -2.00 4.56
N ALA A 305 10.58 -3.26 4.09
CA ALA A 305 10.98 -4.40 4.89
C ALA A 305 12.42 -4.26 5.40
N VAL A 306 13.35 -3.85 4.53
CA VAL A 306 14.75 -3.57 4.90
C VAL A 306 14.85 -2.44 5.92
N PHE A 307 14.14 -1.32 5.71
CA PHE A 307 14.13 -0.18 6.62
C PHE A 307 13.57 -0.53 8.00
N VAL A 308 12.46 -1.27 8.07
CA VAL A 308 11.84 -1.71 9.34
C VAL A 308 12.72 -2.75 10.02
N SER A 309 13.35 -3.63 9.23
CA SER A 309 14.26 -4.65 9.75
C SER A 309 15.58 -4.10 10.27
N ASP A 310 15.88 -2.81 10.03
CA ASP A 310 17.09 -2.17 10.52
C ASP A 310 17.15 -2.26 12.06
N ARG A 311 18.07 -3.11 12.54
CA ARG A 311 18.30 -3.34 13.97
C ARG A 311 18.74 -2.06 14.68
N GLU A 312 19.37 -1.12 13.95
CA GLU A 312 19.84 0.13 14.54
C GLU A 312 18.66 1.04 14.91
N LEU A 313 17.61 1.11 14.09
CA LEU A 313 16.38 1.85 14.43
C LEU A 313 15.65 1.22 15.63
N ARG A 314 15.54 -0.11 15.65
CA ARG A 314 14.93 -0.86 16.77
C ARG A 314 15.70 -0.68 18.08
N SER A 315 17.01 -0.51 18.02
CA SER A 315 17.85 -0.28 19.22
C SER A 315 17.66 1.10 19.87
N ARG A 316 17.08 2.07 19.15
CA ARG A 316 16.98 3.47 19.59
C ARG A 316 15.63 3.82 20.26
N ASN A 317 14.87 2.83 20.73
CA ASN A 317 13.54 3.02 21.32
C ASN A 317 12.57 3.83 20.43
N VAL A 318 12.71 3.67 19.10
CA VAL A 318 11.87 4.31 18.10
C VAL A 318 10.75 3.35 17.71
N THR A 319 9.50 3.80 17.77
CA THR A 319 8.35 3.06 17.25
C THR A 319 8.15 3.35 15.77
N VAL A 320 7.92 2.32 14.95
CA VAL A 320 7.65 2.46 13.52
C VAL A 320 6.20 2.13 13.23
N ASN A 321 5.48 3.12 12.68
CA ASN A 321 4.11 2.95 12.18
C ASN A 321 4.11 2.97 10.64
N LEU A 322 3.34 2.07 10.02
CA LEU A 322 3.18 2.02 8.56
C LEU A 322 1.72 2.15 8.17
N TRP A 323 1.43 2.92 7.13
CA TRP A 323 0.07 3.26 6.72
C TRP A 323 -0.06 3.40 5.20
N VAL A 324 -1.14 2.95 4.55
CA VAL A 324 -2.30 2.22 5.08
C VAL A 324 -2.16 0.74 4.74
N VAL A 325 -2.16 -0.14 5.74
CA VAL A 325 -1.95 -1.59 5.58
C VAL A 325 -3.29 -2.32 5.69
N ASN A 326 -3.85 -2.75 4.56
CA ASN A 326 -5.14 -3.45 4.56
C ASN A 326 -5.02 -4.96 4.32
N GLU A 327 -3.98 -5.37 3.61
CA GLU A 327 -3.81 -6.75 3.17
C GLU A 327 -3.18 -7.62 4.26
N ARG A 328 -3.78 -8.80 4.47
CA ARG A 328 -3.32 -9.79 5.46
C ARG A 328 -1.88 -10.27 5.22
N TRP A 329 -1.51 -10.48 3.95
CA TRP A 329 -0.14 -10.90 3.60
C TRP A 329 0.88 -9.78 3.90
N LEU A 330 0.50 -8.52 3.67
CA LEU A 330 1.36 -7.37 3.93
C LEU A 330 1.53 -7.16 5.44
N PHE A 331 0.45 -7.29 6.21
CA PHE A 331 0.51 -7.29 7.67
C PHE A 331 1.46 -8.38 8.19
N SER A 332 1.36 -9.60 7.66
CA SER A 332 2.25 -10.71 8.02
C SER A 332 3.72 -10.38 7.74
N LEU A 333 4.02 -9.83 6.56
CA LEU A 333 5.38 -9.42 6.19
C LEU A 333 5.94 -8.34 7.12
N LEU A 334 5.13 -7.32 7.45
CA LEU A 334 5.53 -6.22 8.33
C LEU A 334 5.67 -6.66 9.79
N TRP A 335 4.88 -7.64 10.24
CA TRP A 335 5.07 -8.29 11.53
C TRP A 335 6.44 -8.97 11.59
N CYS A 336 6.77 -9.82 10.61
CA CYS A 336 8.08 -10.45 10.55
C CYS A 336 9.23 -9.43 10.49
N ALA A 337 9.03 -8.31 9.79
CA ALA A 337 10.02 -7.22 9.71
C ALA A 337 10.22 -6.48 11.05
N GLY A 338 9.25 -6.55 11.97
CA GLY A 338 9.30 -5.92 13.28
C GLY A 338 8.66 -4.54 13.35
N ALA A 339 7.63 -4.28 12.53
CA ALA A 339 6.84 -3.05 12.64
C ALA A 339 6.18 -2.94 14.03
N SER A 340 6.20 -1.75 14.65
CA SER A 340 5.60 -1.54 15.97
C SER A 340 4.08 -1.42 15.88
N SER A 341 3.59 -0.78 14.82
CA SER A 341 2.16 -0.63 14.55
C SER A 341 1.89 -0.49 13.06
N VAL A 342 0.63 -0.72 12.68
CA VAL A 342 0.11 -0.41 11.35
C VAL A 342 -1.19 0.38 11.45
N THR A 343 -1.33 1.39 10.60
CA THR A 343 -2.60 2.09 10.39
C THR A 343 -3.37 1.38 9.27
N THR A 344 -4.64 1.03 9.53
CA THR A 344 -5.41 0.13 8.67
C THR A 344 -6.88 0.53 8.55
N ASN A 345 -7.47 0.28 7.38
CA ASN A 345 -8.91 0.30 7.16
C ASN A 345 -9.58 -1.03 7.58
N SER A 346 -8.81 -2.13 7.58
CA SER A 346 -9.29 -3.51 7.71
C SER A 346 -9.05 -4.09 9.10
N CYS A 347 -9.15 -3.27 10.16
CA CYS A 347 -8.85 -3.70 11.53
C CYS A 347 -9.55 -5.00 11.96
N HIS A 348 -10.78 -5.22 11.49
CA HIS A 348 -11.56 -6.42 11.76
C HIS A 348 -11.00 -7.70 11.15
N LEU A 349 -10.23 -7.60 10.06
CA LEU A 349 -9.56 -8.74 9.43
C LEU A 349 -8.20 -8.99 10.08
N LEU A 350 -7.50 -7.93 10.48
CA LEU A 350 -6.13 -8.04 11.01
C LEU A 350 -6.08 -8.41 12.50
N LYS A 351 -7.13 -8.08 13.27
CA LYS A 351 -7.18 -8.37 14.71
C LYS A 351 -7.07 -9.87 15.01
N ASP A 352 -7.64 -10.73 14.17
CA ASP A 352 -7.73 -12.18 14.38
C ASP A 352 -6.50 -12.96 13.85
N ILE A 353 -5.46 -12.26 13.37
CA ILE A 353 -4.23 -12.90 12.90
C ILE A 353 -3.33 -13.21 14.10
N ASP A 354 -3.21 -14.48 14.47
CA ASP A 354 -2.40 -14.92 15.62
C ASP A 354 -0.92 -15.22 15.27
N HIS A 355 -0.59 -15.35 13.98
CA HIS A 355 0.78 -15.52 13.48
C HIS A 355 0.87 -15.07 12.01
N PRO A 356 2.06 -14.69 11.52
CA PRO A 356 2.25 -14.37 10.10
C PRO A 356 1.99 -15.60 9.22
N ASP A 357 1.31 -15.40 8.08
CA ASP A 357 0.93 -16.52 7.19
C ASP A 357 2.13 -17.27 6.59
N TRP A 358 3.28 -16.59 6.43
CA TRP A 358 4.47 -17.11 5.73
C TRP A 358 5.70 -17.23 6.64
N LEU A 359 5.50 -17.35 7.96
CA LEU A 359 6.60 -17.58 8.89
C LEU A 359 7.22 -18.96 8.67
N MET A 360 8.50 -19.00 8.30
CA MET A 360 9.18 -20.25 7.97
C MET A 360 10.64 -20.25 8.43
N PRO A 361 11.11 -21.27 9.16
CA PRO A 361 12.52 -21.41 9.48
C PRO A 361 13.40 -21.45 8.21
N PRO A 362 14.57 -20.78 8.18
CA PRO A 362 15.46 -20.79 7.02
C PRO A 362 15.86 -22.19 6.56
N LEU A 363 16.03 -23.14 7.50
CA LEU A 363 16.35 -24.52 7.19
C LEU A 363 15.18 -25.22 6.46
N THR A 364 13.96 -25.05 6.96
CA THR A 364 12.75 -25.61 6.33
C THR A 364 12.56 -25.07 4.92
N TYR A 365 12.74 -23.75 4.73
CA TYR A 365 12.70 -23.11 3.42
C TYR A 365 13.72 -23.73 2.44
N LYS A 366 14.98 -23.88 2.86
CA LYS A 366 16.02 -24.51 2.04
C LYS A 366 15.68 -25.95 1.68
N ILE A 367 15.18 -26.74 2.64
CA ILE A 367 14.79 -28.13 2.40
C ILE A 367 13.67 -28.22 1.36
N ILE A 368 12.65 -27.36 1.44
CA ILE A 368 11.53 -27.34 0.48
C ILE A 368 12.05 -27.10 -0.94
N TRP A 369 12.86 -26.06 -1.14
CA TRP A 369 13.39 -25.72 -2.47
C TRP A 369 14.35 -26.77 -3.01
N ILE A 370 15.30 -27.24 -2.20
CA ILE A 370 16.22 -28.32 -2.62
C ILE A 370 15.43 -29.57 -3.03
N THR A 371 14.39 -29.93 -2.27
CA THR A 371 13.56 -31.10 -2.59
C THR A 371 12.77 -30.88 -3.88
N LEU A 372 12.16 -29.70 -4.07
CA LEU A 372 11.41 -29.36 -5.28
C LEU A 372 12.31 -29.37 -6.52
N ASP A 373 13.54 -28.89 -6.39
CA ASP A 373 14.53 -28.89 -7.47
C ASP A 373 14.93 -30.32 -7.85
N ILE A 374 15.22 -31.17 -6.85
CA ILE A 374 15.53 -32.58 -7.09
C ILE A 374 14.36 -33.28 -7.79
N VAL A 375 13.12 -33.10 -7.30
CA VAL A 375 11.93 -33.70 -7.91
C VAL A 375 11.73 -33.20 -9.34
N SER A 376 11.91 -31.91 -9.59
CA SER A 376 11.80 -31.32 -10.92
C SER A 376 12.84 -31.90 -11.89
N ILE A 377 14.09 -32.04 -11.45
CA ILE A 377 15.16 -32.68 -12.23
C ILE A 377 14.81 -34.14 -12.53
N LEU A 378 14.28 -34.89 -11.56
CA LEU A 378 13.86 -36.28 -11.77
C LEU A 378 12.71 -36.39 -12.77
N ILE A 379 11.70 -35.51 -12.68
CA ILE A 379 10.58 -35.46 -13.63
C ILE A 379 11.06 -35.13 -15.03
N MET A 380 11.88 -34.08 -15.20
CA MET A 380 12.44 -33.70 -16.50
C MET A 380 13.29 -34.83 -17.10
N THR A 381 14.12 -35.47 -16.28
CA THR A 381 14.94 -36.61 -16.70
C THR A 381 14.07 -37.79 -17.12
N GLY A 382 13.02 -38.10 -16.35
CA GLY A 382 12.06 -39.15 -16.68
C GLY A 382 11.35 -38.87 -18.01
N LEU A 383 10.79 -37.67 -18.17
CA LEU A 383 10.14 -37.26 -19.42
C LEU A 383 11.09 -37.36 -20.62
N TYR A 384 12.36 -36.98 -20.45
CA TYR A 384 13.37 -37.12 -21.50
C TYR A 384 13.65 -38.58 -21.85
N ILE A 385 13.79 -39.46 -20.86
CA ILE A 385 14.05 -40.90 -21.08
C ILE A 385 12.84 -41.59 -21.75
N PHE A 386 11.60 -41.23 -21.36
CA PHE A 386 10.37 -41.84 -21.87
C PHE A 386 9.82 -41.18 -23.15
N GLN A 387 10.42 -40.09 -23.64
CA GLN A 387 10.08 -39.47 -24.93
C GLN A 387 10.73 -40.16 -26.15
N TRP A 388 11.51 -41.22 -25.94
CA TRP A 388 12.17 -42.01 -26.98
C TRP A 388 11.60 -43.41 -27.11
#